data_AF-A0A375YUG7-F1
#
_entry.id   AF-A0A375YUG7-F1
#
_cell.length_a   1.000
_cell.length_b   1.000
_cell.length_c   1.000
_cell.angle_alpha   90.00
_cell.angle_beta   90.00
_cell.angle_gamma   90.00
#
_symmetry.space_group_name_H-M   'P 1'
#
loop_
_entity.id
_entity.type
_entity.pdbx_description
1 polymer ?
#
loop_
_entity_poly.entity_id
_entity_poly.type
_entity_poly.pdbx_seq_one_letter_code
_entity_poly.pdbx_strand_id
1 'polypeptide(L)'
;MRGTIYRESAATDTFPESDRRQLHSREHAGEACHCSHLRHFVSTLAYVRLSQIALASLLSGATLIAGCSSTVDGTPKALPGAGPTEPSYPRAKPTLPPPPTRKPSPPPSPTRPQAPPGAVSLPPDHNGYVFIETKSGQTRCQINTESVGCEAPFTNSPMQDGEHANGVSITADGEVHWILGNLGDIPTVTIDYRTYDAQGWTIVATQSGTRFTNSHTDHGMFVSIERVETY
;
A
#
# COMPACT_ATOMS: atom_id res chain seq x y z
N MET A 1 -24.94 -32.51 78.65
CA MET A 1 -25.64 -31.20 78.62
C MET A 1 -25.86 -30.88 77.13
N ARG A 2 -26.91 -31.38 76.47
CA ARG A 2 -28.29 -30.87 76.35
C ARG A 2 -28.40 -29.42 75.86
N GLY A 3 -29.00 -29.27 74.66
CA GLY A 3 -29.87 -28.17 74.25
C GLY A 3 -29.32 -27.31 73.10
N THR A 4 -30.08 -26.85 72.10
CA THR A 4 -31.45 -27.12 71.66
C THR A 4 -31.58 -26.50 70.25
N ILE A 5 -32.41 -27.12 69.41
CA ILE A 5 -32.87 -26.66 68.11
C ILE A 5 -33.60 -25.31 68.24
N TYR A 6 -33.41 -24.40 67.28
CA TYR A 6 -34.48 -23.49 66.83
C TYR A 6 -34.56 -23.49 65.30
N ARG A 7 -35.74 -23.86 64.83
CA ARG A 7 -36.29 -23.75 63.48
C ARG A 7 -37.25 -22.56 63.55
N GLU A 8 -37.25 -21.62 62.60
CA GLU A 8 -38.42 -21.27 61.77
C GLU A 8 -38.27 -19.97 60.95
N SER A 9 -38.89 -20.05 59.77
CA SER A 9 -39.70 -19.04 59.11
C SER A 9 -39.05 -18.01 58.17
N ALA A 10 -39.30 -18.33 56.90
CA ALA A 10 -39.43 -17.51 55.71
C ALA A 10 -39.81 -16.05 55.93
N ALA A 11 -39.11 -15.18 55.20
CA ALA A 11 -39.67 -13.94 54.68
C ALA A 11 -39.26 -13.82 53.20
N THR A 12 -40.17 -14.21 52.33
CA THR A 12 -40.14 -13.90 50.90
C THR A 12 -40.42 -12.41 50.78
N ASP A 13 -39.38 -11.58 50.79
CA ASP A 13 -39.56 -10.15 50.63
C ASP A 13 -39.67 -9.79 49.14
N THR A 14 -40.87 -9.36 48.80
CA THR A 14 -41.32 -9.06 47.44
C THR A 14 -40.88 -7.63 47.15
N PHE A 15 -39.78 -7.48 46.42
CA PHE A 15 -39.30 -6.16 46.02
C PHE A 15 -40.24 -5.56 44.96
N PRO A 16 -40.74 -4.33 45.12
CA PRO A 16 -41.69 -3.73 44.18
C PRO A 16 -41.01 -3.27 42.89
N GLU A 17 -41.58 -3.72 41.75
CA GLU A 17 -41.26 -3.41 40.34
C GLU A 17 -41.30 -1.90 39.97
N SER A 18 -41.62 -1.02 40.92
CA SER A 18 -41.84 0.42 40.66
C SER A 18 -40.56 1.25 40.58
N ASP A 19 -39.46 0.81 41.20
CA ASP A 19 -38.24 1.63 41.32
C ASP A 19 -37.28 1.46 40.12
N ARG A 20 -37.36 0.34 39.39
CA ARG A 20 -36.46 0.05 38.27
C ARG A 20 -36.74 0.92 37.03
N ARG A 21 -37.96 1.49 36.89
CA ARG A 21 -38.28 2.41 35.78
C ARG A 21 -37.79 3.84 36.02
N GLN A 22 -37.52 4.24 37.26
CA GLN A 22 -37.17 5.63 37.56
C GLN A 22 -35.68 5.93 37.40
N LEU A 23 -34.81 4.90 37.53
CA LEU A 23 -33.39 5.03 37.15
C LEU A 23 -33.19 5.10 35.62
N HIS A 24 -33.91 4.27 34.85
CA HIS A 24 -33.73 4.25 33.39
C HIS A 24 -34.18 5.54 32.67
N SER A 25 -35.08 6.32 33.26
CA SER A 25 -35.56 7.56 32.64
C SER A 25 -34.66 8.78 32.89
N ARG A 26 -33.77 8.72 33.89
CA ARG A 26 -32.88 9.85 34.23
C ARG A 26 -31.54 9.86 33.50
N GLU A 27 -31.07 8.73 32.96
CA GLU A 27 -29.84 8.70 32.16
C GLU A 27 -30.03 9.20 30.72
N HIS A 28 -31.26 9.16 30.17
CA HIS A 28 -31.51 9.60 28.79
C HIS A 28 -31.65 11.13 28.60
N ALA A 29 -31.75 11.93 29.67
CA ALA A 29 -31.96 13.38 29.55
C ALA A 29 -30.66 14.22 29.59
N GLY A 30 -29.51 13.62 29.92
CA GLY A 30 -28.24 14.34 30.07
C GLY A 30 -27.39 14.51 28.81
N GLU A 31 -27.56 13.63 27.81
CA GLU A 31 -26.60 13.54 26.69
C GLU A 31 -27.06 14.22 25.39
N ALA A 32 -28.33 14.67 25.33
CA ALA A 32 -28.89 15.28 24.12
C ALA A 32 -28.54 16.78 23.97
N CYS A 33 -28.05 17.48 24.99
CA CYS A 33 -27.87 18.94 24.93
C CYS A 33 -26.47 19.38 24.45
N HIS A 34 -25.45 18.51 24.49
CA HIS A 34 -24.07 18.86 24.12
C HIS A 34 -23.72 18.60 22.63
N CYS A 35 -24.50 17.78 21.91
CA CYS A 35 -24.16 17.39 20.54
C CYS A 35 -24.68 18.35 19.45
N SER A 36 -25.63 19.24 19.78
CA SER A 36 -26.22 20.19 18.82
C SER A 36 -25.36 21.44 18.60
N HIS A 37 -24.74 21.96 19.66
CA HIS A 37 -23.91 23.18 19.57
C HIS A 37 -22.59 22.96 18.81
N LEU A 38 -22.00 21.76 18.91
CA LEU A 38 -20.75 21.43 18.21
C LEU A 38 -20.96 21.31 16.69
N ARG A 39 -22.10 20.77 16.24
CA ARG A 39 -22.44 20.64 14.82
C ARG A 39 -22.64 22.00 14.14
N HIS A 40 -23.26 22.96 14.86
CA HIS A 40 -23.37 24.32 14.35
C HIS A 40 -22.02 25.03 14.27
N PHE A 41 -21.15 24.92 15.28
CA PHE A 41 -19.83 25.58 15.26
C PHE A 41 -18.92 25.09 14.13
N VAL A 42 -18.92 23.79 13.83
CA VAL A 42 -18.14 23.21 12.72
C VAL A 42 -18.71 23.61 11.36
N SER A 43 -20.03 23.72 11.23
CA SER A 43 -20.69 24.17 10.01
C SER A 43 -20.38 25.64 9.69
N THR A 44 -20.38 26.53 10.69
CA THR A 44 -20.04 27.95 10.47
C THR A 44 -18.56 28.15 10.11
N LEU A 45 -17.65 27.34 10.66
CA LEU A 45 -16.21 27.40 10.35
C LEU A 45 -15.89 26.91 8.92
N ALA A 46 -16.65 25.94 8.39
CA ALA A 46 -16.53 25.53 7.00
C ALA A 46 -16.98 26.65 6.04
N TYR A 47 -18.10 27.32 6.32
CA TYR A 47 -18.62 28.41 5.48
C TYR A 47 -17.70 29.64 5.43
N VAL A 48 -17.01 29.98 6.52
CA VAL A 48 -16.08 31.13 6.54
C VAL A 48 -14.76 30.82 5.80
N ARG A 49 -14.34 29.55 5.73
CA ARG A 49 -13.18 29.13 4.92
C ARG A 49 -13.50 29.02 3.43
N LEU A 50 -14.75 28.73 3.07
CA LEU A 50 -15.21 28.65 1.67
C LEU A 50 -15.41 30.03 1.01
N SER A 51 -15.67 31.10 1.77
CA SER A 51 -15.81 32.46 1.20
C SER A 51 -14.47 33.18 0.94
N GLN A 52 -13.37 32.75 1.55
CA GLN A 52 -12.04 33.33 1.29
C GLN A 52 -11.31 32.74 0.08
N ILE A 53 -11.74 31.58 -0.44
CA ILE A 53 -11.12 30.95 -1.60
C ILE A 53 -11.74 31.44 -2.93
N ALA A 54 -12.95 31.99 -2.88
CA ALA A 54 -13.68 32.44 -4.07
C ALA A 54 -13.31 33.86 -4.56
N LEU A 55 -12.42 34.60 -3.88
CA LEU A 55 -11.98 35.95 -4.31
C LEU A 55 -10.54 36.03 -4.82
N ALA A 56 -9.79 34.92 -4.90
CA ALA A 56 -8.36 34.95 -5.25
C ALA A 56 -8.04 34.35 -6.65
N SER A 57 -9.03 34.06 -7.48
CA SER A 57 -8.86 33.45 -8.82
C SER A 57 -9.07 34.43 -9.98
N LEU A 58 -8.68 35.69 -9.80
CA LEU A 58 -8.61 36.69 -10.87
C LEU A 58 -7.21 37.33 -10.87
N LEU A 59 -6.54 37.20 -12.02
CA LEU A 59 -5.24 37.75 -12.45
C LEU A 59 -3.98 36.89 -12.22
N SER A 60 -3.52 36.26 -13.31
CA SER A 60 -2.17 36.34 -13.93
C SER A 60 -2.02 35.11 -14.82
N GLY A 61 -1.79 35.14 -16.13
CA GLY A 61 -1.13 36.12 -17.00
C GLY A 61 -0.26 35.27 -17.95
N ALA A 62 -0.57 35.27 -19.24
CA ALA A 62 0.08 34.45 -20.26
C ALA A 62 1.58 34.76 -20.40
N THR A 63 2.41 33.71 -20.50
CA THR A 63 3.74 33.78 -21.12
C THR A 63 3.98 32.55 -22.01
N LEU A 64 4.50 32.85 -23.20
CA LEU A 64 4.70 31.96 -24.34
C LEU A 64 6.14 31.41 -24.38
N ILE A 65 6.29 30.31 -25.12
CA ILE A 65 7.48 29.77 -25.85
C ILE A 65 8.66 29.19 -25.04
N ALA A 66 8.95 27.90 -25.27
CA ALA A 66 10.16 27.40 -25.96
C ALA A 66 10.42 25.93 -25.60
N GLY A 67 10.35 25.05 -26.61
CA GLY A 67 10.62 23.63 -26.47
C GLY A 67 12.11 23.28 -26.43
N CYS A 68 12.39 22.03 -26.07
CA CYS A 68 13.62 21.31 -26.42
C CYS A 68 13.24 19.83 -26.61
N SER A 69 12.98 19.43 -27.86
CA SER A 69 12.99 18.02 -28.26
C SER A 69 14.40 17.70 -28.73
N SER A 70 15.10 16.80 -28.05
CA SER A 70 16.40 16.31 -28.52
C SER A 70 16.18 15.10 -29.42
N THR A 71 16.09 15.35 -30.72
CA THR A 71 16.26 14.32 -31.75
C THR A 71 17.76 14.13 -32.01
N VAL A 72 18.23 12.89 -31.93
CA VAL A 72 19.62 12.53 -32.28
C VAL A 72 19.64 12.17 -33.77
N ASP A 73 20.04 13.11 -34.61
CA ASP A 73 20.38 12.83 -36.01
C ASP A 73 21.77 12.16 -36.08
N GLY A 74 21.79 10.85 -36.28
CA GLY A 74 23.00 10.11 -36.60
C GLY A 74 23.41 10.35 -38.05
N THR A 75 24.54 11.01 -38.28
CA THR A 75 25.16 11.08 -39.62
C THR A 75 26.34 10.11 -39.68
N PRO A 76 26.22 8.91 -40.31
CA PRO A 76 27.39 8.10 -40.61
C PRO A 76 28.11 8.73 -41.81
N LYS A 77 29.29 9.29 -41.59
CA LYS A 77 30.22 9.65 -42.66
C LYS A 77 31.18 8.48 -42.87
N ALA A 78 30.87 7.61 -43.83
CA ALA A 78 31.89 6.82 -44.51
C ALA A 78 32.52 7.70 -45.60
N LEU A 79 33.86 7.79 -45.64
CA LEU A 79 34.57 8.34 -46.79
C LEU A 79 34.97 7.21 -47.76
N PRO A 80 34.88 7.42 -49.10
CA PRO A 80 35.34 6.48 -50.11
C PRO A 80 36.87 6.48 -50.18
N GLY A 81 37.46 5.30 -50.40
CA GLY A 81 38.89 5.07 -50.29
C GLY A 81 39.77 5.64 -51.40
N ALA A 82 41.06 5.71 -51.08
CA ALA A 82 42.21 5.38 -51.92
C ALA A 82 43.45 5.42 -51.01
N GLY A 83 44.25 4.35 -50.97
CA GLY A 83 45.63 4.42 -50.43
C GLY A 83 46.53 5.28 -51.35
N PRO A 84 47.87 5.28 -51.22
CA PRO A 84 48.74 4.52 -50.31
C PRO A 84 49.84 5.37 -49.64
N THR A 85 50.56 4.80 -48.66
CA THR A 85 52.05 4.77 -48.53
C THR A 85 52.38 4.47 -47.07
N GLU A 86 52.92 3.28 -46.85
CA GLU A 86 53.46 2.82 -45.57
C GLU A 86 54.84 3.44 -45.33
N PRO A 87 55.06 4.18 -44.23
CA PRO A 87 56.40 4.47 -43.74
C PRO A 87 56.83 3.36 -42.77
N SER A 88 57.86 2.61 -43.17
CA SER A 88 58.53 1.60 -42.37
C SER A 88 59.07 2.20 -41.06
N TYR A 89 58.60 1.70 -39.91
CA TYR A 89 59.18 2.01 -38.60
C TYR A 89 60.06 0.84 -38.11
N PRO A 90 61.29 1.11 -37.64
CA PRO A 90 62.23 0.09 -37.21
C PRO A 90 61.79 -0.61 -35.91
N ARG A 91 62.08 -1.91 -35.85
CA ARG A 91 61.85 -2.83 -34.73
C ARG A 91 62.43 -2.28 -33.42
N ALA A 92 61.55 -1.86 -32.51
CA ALA A 92 61.91 -1.60 -31.11
C ALA A 92 61.81 -2.88 -30.26
N LYS A 93 62.81 -3.01 -29.41
CA LYS A 93 63.15 -4.03 -28.41
C LYS A 93 61.97 -4.46 -27.51
N PRO A 94 61.87 -5.74 -27.08
CA PRO A 94 60.85 -6.18 -26.13
C PRO A 94 61.03 -5.47 -24.79
N THR A 95 60.02 -4.74 -24.34
CA THR A 95 59.92 -4.21 -22.97
C THR A 95 58.76 -4.90 -22.29
N LEU A 96 59.01 -5.47 -21.10
CA LEU A 96 58.01 -6.18 -20.31
C LEU A 96 56.80 -5.28 -20.00
N PRO A 97 55.56 -5.82 -20.01
CA PRO A 97 54.38 -5.05 -19.65
C PRO A 97 54.38 -4.70 -18.15
N PRO A 98 54.01 -3.46 -17.77
CA PRO A 98 53.78 -3.10 -16.37
C PRO A 98 52.50 -3.78 -15.84
N PRO A 99 52.40 -4.02 -14.51
CA PRO A 99 51.23 -4.63 -13.90
C PRO A 99 49.97 -3.76 -14.11
N PRO A 100 48.78 -4.37 -14.26
CA PRO A 100 47.56 -3.62 -14.51
C PRO A 100 47.20 -2.76 -13.29
N THR A 101 47.20 -1.44 -13.48
CA THR A 101 46.56 -0.49 -12.57
C THR A 101 45.07 -0.81 -12.47
N ARG A 102 44.63 -1.25 -11.29
CA ARG A 102 43.20 -1.37 -10.93
C ARG A 102 42.54 -0.01 -11.11
N LYS A 103 41.58 0.08 -12.03
CA LYS A 103 40.63 1.19 -12.05
C LYS A 103 39.84 1.18 -10.73
N PRO A 104 39.61 2.34 -10.09
CA PRO A 104 38.70 2.42 -8.95
C PRO A 104 37.31 1.91 -9.35
N SER A 105 36.76 0.99 -8.57
CA SER A 105 35.36 0.56 -8.74
C SER A 105 34.43 1.77 -8.58
N PRO A 106 33.38 1.91 -9.40
CA PRO A 106 32.36 2.92 -9.18
C PRO A 106 31.74 2.75 -7.79
N PRO A 107 31.34 3.85 -7.12
CA PRO A 107 30.70 3.79 -5.80
C PRO A 107 29.44 2.90 -5.86
N PRO A 108 29.12 2.17 -4.78
CA PRO A 108 27.92 1.34 -4.75
C PRO A 108 26.71 2.23 -5.01
N SER A 109 25.91 1.84 -6.02
CA SER A 109 24.57 2.41 -6.20
C SER A 109 23.75 2.14 -4.92
N PRO A 110 22.82 3.03 -4.55
CA PRO A 110 21.94 2.75 -3.42
C PRO A 110 21.31 1.37 -3.62
N THR A 111 21.52 0.48 -2.65
CA THR A 111 21.04 -0.90 -2.68
C THR A 111 19.52 -0.87 -2.73
N ARG A 112 18.94 -0.96 -3.92
CA ARG A 112 17.55 -1.40 -4.06
C ARG A 112 17.49 -2.78 -3.41
N PRO A 113 16.50 -3.08 -2.55
CA PRO A 113 16.32 -4.43 -2.05
C PRO A 113 16.32 -5.37 -3.23
N GLN A 114 17.30 -6.27 -3.21
CA GLN A 114 17.44 -7.26 -4.25
C GLN A 114 16.27 -8.23 -4.06
N ALA A 115 15.49 -8.44 -5.12
CA ALA A 115 14.46 -9.47 -5.12
C ALA A 115 15.05 -10.80 -4.61
N PRO A 116 14.31 -11.57 -3.80
CA PRO A 116 14.79 -12.85 -3.30
C PRO A 116 15.28 -13.75 -4.45
N PRO A 117 16.36 -14.52 -4.26
CA PRO A 117 16.83 -15.44 -5.29
C PRO A 117 15.72 -16.41 -5.73
N GLY A 118 15.42 -16.41 -7.03
CA GLY A 118 14.37 -17.27 -7.61
C GLY A 118 12.96 -16.68 -7.61
N ALA A 119 12.77 -15.44 -7.14
CA ALA A 119 11.53 -14.70 -7.34
C ALA A 119 11.35 -14.35 -8.84
N VAL A 120 10.11 -14.48 -9.32
CA VAL A 120 9.73 -14.05 -10.67
C VAL A 120 9.33 -12.57 -10.63
N SER A 121 10.00 -11.73 -11.41
CA SER A 121 9.73 -10.29 -11.43
C SER A 121 8.47 -9.97 -12.23
N LEU A 122 7.58 -9.21 -11.61
CA LEU A 122 6.35 -8.68 -12.22
C LEU A 122 6.56 -7.19 -12.50
N PRO A 123 6.73 -6.79 -13.78
CA PRO A 123 6.94 -5.39 -14.13
C PRO A 123 5.65 -4.58 -13.91
N PRO A 124 5.76 -3.30 -13.51
CA PRO A 124 4.60 -2.42 -13.44
C PRO A 124 4.12 -2.00 -14.82
N ASP A 125 2.90 -1.51 -14.87
CA ASP A 125 2.36 -0.76 -15.99
C ASP A 125 2.98 0.65 -16.07
N HIS A 126 2.49 1.44 -17.03
CA HIS A 126 2.94 2.83 -17.25
C HIS A 126 2.63 3.78 -16.09
N ASN A 127 1.73 3.41 -15.17
CA ASN A 127 1.34 4.18 -14.00
C ASN A 127 2.06 3.71 -12.72
N GLY A 128 2.93 2.70 -12.80
CA GLY A 128 3.66 2.18 -11.65
C GLY A 128 2.90 1.12 -10.85
N TYR A 129 1.84 0.54 -11.39
CA TYR A 129 1.04 -0.49 -10.72
C TYR A 129 1.27 -1.87 -11.30
N VAL A 130 1.21 -2.89 -10.44
CA VAL A 130 1.12 -4.29 -10.85
C VAL A 130 -0.24 -4.80 -10.39
N PHE A 131 -0.98 -5.40 -11.31
CA PHE A 131 -2.26 -6.04 -11.02
C PHE A 131 -2.09 -7.56 -11.16
N ILE A 132 -2.40 -8.29 -10.10
CA ILE A 132 -2.30 -9.75 -10.08
C ILE A 132 -3.64 -10.38 -9.75
N GLU A 133 -3.83 -11.60 -10.21
CA GLU A 133 -4.91 -12.48 -9.78
C GLU A 133 -4.33 -13.81 -9.33
N THR A 134 -4.80 -14.34 -8.20
CA THR A 134 -4.36 -15.65 -7.74
C THR A 134 -4.85 -16.74 -8.68
N LYS A 135 -4.13 -17.87 -8.75
CA LYS A 135 -4.52 -19.03 -9.57
C LYS A 135 -5.96 -19.51 -9.36
N SER A 136 -6.55 -19.30 -8.18
CA SER A 136 -7.93 -19.67 -7.88
C SER A 136 -8.97 -18.70 -8.45
N GLY A 137 -8.56 -17.52 -8.92
CA GLY A 137 -9.43 -16.45 -9.40
C GLY A 137 -10.19 -15.72 -8.29
N GLN A 138 -9.94 -16.03 -7.01
CA GLN A 138 -10.73 -15.48 -5.91
C GLN A 138 -10.11 -14.21 -5.29
N THR A 139 -8.85 -13.91 -5.56
CA THR A 139 -8.18 -12.74 -4.99
C THR A 139 -7.46 -11.98 -6.08
N ARG A 140 -7.74 -10.69 -6.16
CA ARG A 140 -7.08 -9.75 -7.07
C ARG A 140 -6.37 -8.70 -6.24
N CYS A 141 -5.14 -8.33 -6.62
CA CYS A 141 -4.39 -7.32 -5.87
C CYS A 141 -3.77 -6.29 -6.80
N GLN A 142 -3.81 -5.04 -6.36
CA GLN A 142 -3.08 -3.91 -6.91
C GLN A 142 -1.86 -3.64 -6.02
N ILE A 143 -0.69 -3.47 -6.64
CA ILE A 143 0.59 -3.32 -5.96
C ILE A 143 1.33 -2.13 -6.55
N ASN A 144 1.76 -1.19 -5.72
CA ASN A 144 2.72 -0.16 -6.08
C ASN A 144 3.83 -0.10 -5.03
N THR A 145 4.72 0.90 -5.09
CA THR A 145 5.82 1.03 -4.12
C THR A 145 5.37 1.36 -2.71
N GLU A 146 4.18 1.94 -2.55
CA GLU A 146 3.68 2.48 -1.28
C GLU A 146 2.74 1.51 -0.57
N SER A 147 2.01 0.67 -1.30
CA SER A 147 1.00 -0.20 -0.72
C SER A 147 0.68 -1.42 -1.58
N VAL A 148 0.05 -2.40 -0.93
CA VAL A 148 -0.65 -3.51 -1.57
C VAL A 148 -2.11 -3.42 -1.16
N GLY A 149 -3.02 -3.44 -2.14
CA GLY A 149 -4.46 -3.55 -1.93
C GLY A 149 -4.98 -4.83 -2.57
N CYS A 150 -5.70 -5.66 -1.81
CA CYS A 150 -6.29 -6.90 -2.30
C CYS A 150 -7.81 -6.88 -2.14
N GLU A 151 -8.53 -7.29 -3.18
CA GLU A 151 -9.96 -7.56 -3.19
C GLU A 151 -10.18 -9.08 -3.19
N ALA A 152 -11.06 -9.55 -2.31
CA ALA A 152 -11.47 -10.95 -2.23
C ALA A 152 -12.83 -11.09 -1.55
N PRO A 153 -13.57 -12.20 -1.78
CA PRO A 153 -14.81 -12.49 -1.07
C PRO A 153 -14.54 -12.98 0.36
N PHE A 154 -13.99 -12.12 1.22
CA PHE A 154 -13.61 -12.46 2.59
C PHE A 154 -14.79 -12.99 3.41
N THR A 155 -14.58 -14.06 4.17
CA THR A 155 -15.64 -14.64 5.03
C THR A 155 -15.69 -14.04 6.43
N ASN A 156 -14.64 -13.36 6.86
CA ASN A 156 -14.49 -12.83 8.23
C ASN A 156 -13.98 -11.37 8.26
N SER A 157 -14.39 -10.56 7.28
CA SER A 157 -14.02 -9.14 7.23
C SER A 157 -14.88 -8.26 8.16
N PRO A 158 -14.35 -7.12 8.62
CA PRO A 158 -15.12 -6.19 9.45
C PRO A 158 -16.28 -5.55 8.67
N MET A 159 -17.28 -5.06 9.42
CA MET A 159 -18.37 -4.28 8.88
C MET A 159 -17.95 -2.83 8.65
N GLN A 160 -18.24 -2.30 7.47
CA GLN A 160 -18.11 -0.89 7.12
C GLN A 160 -19.45 -0.46 6.52
N ASP A 161 -20.03 0.65 6.98
CA ASP A 161 -21.30 1.19 6.44
C ASP A 161 -22.46 0.17 6.31
N GLY A 162 -22.48 -0.87 7.16
CA GLY A 162 -23.51 -1.91 7.12
C GLY A 162 -23.23 -3.10 6.19
N GLU A 163 -22.05 -3.17 5.58
CA GLU A 163 -21.62 -4.26 4.71
C GLU A 163 -20.25 -4.82 5.12
N HIS A 164 -19.97 -6.08 4.79
CA HIS A 164 -18.66 -6.68 5.02
C HIS A 164 -17.64 -6.13 4.02
N ALA A 165 -16.49 -5.64 4.50
CA ALA A 165 -15.43 -5.17 3.62
C ALA A 165 -14.97 -6.27 2.66
N ASN A 166 -14.83 -5.94 1.39
CA ASN A 166 -14.36 -6.86 0.33
C ASN A 166 -12.92 -6.54 -0.12
N GLY A 167 -12.33 -5.47 0.41
CA GLY A 167 -10.96 -5.06 0.16
C GLY A 167 -10.15 -4.85 1.45
N VAL A 168 -8.86 -5.11 1.37
CA VAL A 168 -7.87 -4.75 2.40
C VAL A 168 -6.65 -4.13 1.74
N SER A 169 -6.10 -3.08 2.33
CA SER A 169 -4.85 -2.48 1.91
C SER A 169 -3.87 -2.39 3.07
N ILE A 170 -2.59 -2.63 2.78
CA ILE A 170 -1.49 -2.37 3.70
C ILE A 170 -0.46 -1.44 3.04
N THR A 171 0.02 -0.46 3.78
CA THR A 171 1.12 0.42 3.35
C THR A 171 2.48 -0.23 3.59
N ALA A 172 3.52 0.29 2.94
CA ALA A 172 4.90 -0.13 3.15
C ALA A 172 5.34 0.00 4.62
N ASP A 173 4.74 0.92 5.38
CA ASP A 173 5.00 1.15 6.80
C ASP A 173 4.11 0.29 7.72
N GLY A 174 3.26 -0.58 7.16
CA GLY A 174 2.43 -1.52 7.92
C GLY A 174 1.08 -0.98 8.38
N GLU A 175 0.64 0.19 7.90
CA GLU A 175 -0.71 0.70 8.18
C GLU A 175 -1.75 -0.06 7.36
N VAL A 176 -2.84 -0.48 7.99
CA VAL A 176 -3.85 -1.36 7.38
C VAL A 176 -5.21 -0.67 7.31
N HIS A 177 -5.84 -0.74 6.15
CA HIS A 177 -7.19 -0.23 5.92
C HIS A 177 -8.08 -1.30 5.29
N TRP A 178 -9.26 -1.50 5.87
CA TRP A 178 -10.34 -2.23 5.22
C TRP A 178 -11.14 -1.28 4.34
N ILE A 179 -11.61 -1.78 3.20
CA ILE A 179 -12.23 -0.97 2.16
C ILE A 179 -13.46 -1.71 1.62
N LEU A 180 -14.55 -0.98 1.45
CA LEU A 180 -15.64 -1.33 0.55
C LEU A 180 -15.32 -0.75 -0.83
N GLY A 181 -14.88 -1.60 -1.75
CA GLY A 181 -14.42 -1.13 -3.05
C GLY A 181 -14.21 -2.26 -4.03
N ASN A 182 -14.28 -1.94 -5.31
CA ASN A 182 -14.07 -2.90 -6.39
C ASN A 182 -12.93 -2.38 -7.27
N LEU A 183 -11.96 -3.24 -7.56
CA LEU A 183 -10.83 -2.96 -8.45
C LEU A 183 -11.27 -2.81 -9.91
N GLY A 184 -12.53 -3.08 -10.24
CA GLY A 184 -13.07 -2.97 -11.59
C GLY A 184 -12.57 -4.08 -12.51
N ASP A 185 -12.83 -3.92 -13.81
CA ASP A 185 -12.38 -4.85 -14.85
C ASP A 185 -10.97 -4.48 -15.37
N ILE A 186 -10.02 -4.33 -14.44
CA ILE A 186 -8.62 -4.08 -14.76
C ILE A 186 -7.93 -5.40 -15.14
N PRO A 187 -7.18 -5.47 -16.26
CA PRO A 187 -6.40 -6.64 -16.63
C PRO A 187 -5.40 -7.03 -15.54
N THR A 188 -5.38 -8.32 -15.19
CA THR A 188 -4.48 -8.88 -14.19
C THR A 188 -3.49 -9.85 -14.83
N VAL A 189 -2.33 -10.01 -14.20
CA VAL A 189 -1.44 -11.15 -14.44
C VAL A 189 -1.86 -12.27 -13.49
N THR A 190 -2.33 -13.39 -14.01
CA THR A 190 -2.59 -14.57 -13.19
C THR A 190 -1.27 -15.18 -12.72
N ILE A 191 -1.12 -15.36 -11.40
CA ILE A 191 0.08 -15.93 -10.79
C ILE A 191 -0.14 -17.37 -10.31
N ASP A 192 0.85 -18.22 -10.55
CA ASP A 192 0.96 -19.57 -9.96
C ASP A 192 1.42 -19.53 -8.50
N TYR A 193 1.37 -20.68 -7.81
CA TYR A 193 1.91 -20.85 -6.45
C TYR A 193 3.45 -20.85 -6.43
N ARG A 194 4.02 -19.64 -6.47
CA ARG A 194 5.46 -19.35 -6.53
C ARG A 194 5.76 -18.06 -5.78
N THR A 195 7.04 -17.73 -5.71
CA THR A 195 7.52 -16.44 -5.19
C THR A 195 7.70 -15.45 -6.35
N TYR A 196 7.27 -14.21 -6.15
CA TYR A 196 7.39 -13.10 -7.09
C TYR A 196 7.99 -11.88 -6.40
N ASP A 197 8.52 -10.97 -7.20
CA ASP A 197 8.87 -9.61 -6.77
C ASP A 197 8.10 -8.59 -7.60
N ALA A 198 7.56 -7.58 -6.95
CA ALA A 198 6.86 -6.49 -7.63
C ALA A 198 6.96 -5.22 -6.78
N GLN A 199 7.43 -4.12 -7.36
CA GLN A 199 7.42 -2.79 -6.70
C GLN A 199 8.04 -2.74 -5.29
N GLY A 200 9.05 -3.56 -5.00
CA GLY A 200 9.68 -3.62 -3.67
C GLY A 200 9.00 -4.59 -2.69
N TRP A 201 7.95 -5.28 -3.13
CA TRP A 201 7.27 -6.33 -2.38
C TRP A 201 7.75 -7.72 -2.81
N THR A 202 8.03 -8.56 -1.83
CA THR A 202 8.14 -10.00 -2.01
C THR A 202 6.76 -10.61 -1.86
N ILE A 203 6.32 -11.37 -2.86
CA ILE A 203 5.00 -12.00 -2.91
C ILE A 203 5.19 -13.51 -2.87
N VAL A 204 4.68 -14.16 -1.84
CA VAL A 204 4.69 -15.63 -1.74
C VAL A 204 3.27 -16.12 -1.91
N ALA A 205 2.95 -16.61 -3.11
CA ALA A 205 1.64 -17.17 -3.43
C ALA A 205 1.61 -18.66 -3.14
N THR A 206 0.62 -19.09 -2.36
CA THR A 206 0.40 -20.49 -2.01
C THR A 206 -1.08 -20.83 -2.14
N GLN A 207 -1.42 -22.11 -2.00
CA GLN A 207 -2.81 -22.54 -2.02
C GLN A 207 -3.62 -22.02 -0.81
N SER A 208 -2.97 -21.77 0.33
CA SER A 208 -3.66 -21.27 1.54
C SER A 208 -3.87 -19.76 1.54
N GLY A 209 -3.18 -19.03 0.67
CA GLY A 209 -3.23 -17.57 0.57
C GLY A 209 -1.93 -16.98 0.03
N THR A 210 -1.89 -15.66 -0.01
CA THR A 210 -0.76 -14.89 -0.56
C THR A 210 -0.17 -14.00 0.52
N ARG A 211 1.15 -14.09 0.71
CA ARG A 211 1.89 -13.24 1.62
C ARG A 211 2.61 -12.14 0.85
N PHE A 212 2.49 -10.91 1.31
CA PHE A 212 3.17 -9.73 0.78
C PHE A 212 4.08 -9.18 1.88
N THR A 213 5.37 -9.06 1.61
CA THR A 213 6.34 -8.46 2.51
C THR A 213 7.04 -7.31 1.80
N ASN A 214 7.02 -6.12 2.38
CA ASN A 214 7.81 -5.01 1.88
C ASN A 214 9.29 -5.30 2.18
N SER A 215 10.12 -5.24 1.14
CA SER A 215 11.53 -5.67 1.24
C SER A 215 12.43 -4.65 1.96
N HIS A 216 11.90 -3.46 2.29
CA HIS A 216 12.63 -2.41 3.01
C HIS A 216 12.30 -2.38 4.50
N THR A 217 11.04 -2.62 4.85
CA THR A 217 10.52 -2.44 6.21
C THR A 217 10.18 -3.76 6.90
N ASP A 218 10.18 -4.87 6.16
CA ASP A 218 9.69 -6.19 6.57
C ASP A 218 8.22 -6.23 7.00
N HIS A 219 7.48 -5.11 6.86
CA HIS A 219 6.05 -5.05 7.09
C HIS A 219 5.28 -5.73 5.97
N GLY A 220 4.13 -6.27 6.29
CA GLY A 220 3.39 -7.04 5.31
C GLY A 220 2.05 -7.57 5.76
N MET A 221 1.40 -8.26 4.84
CA MET A 221 0.17 -8.98 5.13
C MET A 221 0.14 -10.34 4.46
N PHE A 222 -0.50 -11.29 5.14
CA PHE A 222 -1.02 -12.50 4.54
C PHE A 222 -2.51 -12.31 4.24
N VAL A 223 -2.93 -12.67 3.03
CA VAL A 223 -4.32 -12.54 2.57
C VAL A 223 -4.82 -13.90 2.08
N SER A 224 -5.96 -14.33 2.63
CA SER A 224 -6.78 -15.40 2.10
C SER A 224 -8.25 -15.05 2.25
N ILE A 225 -9.13 -15.89 1.67
CA ILE A 225 -10.58 -15.76 1.82
C ILE A 225 -11.02 -15.81 3.29
N GLU A 226 -10.33 -16.63 4.08
CA GLU A 226 -10.72 -16.91 5.46
C GLU A 226 -10.19 -15.88 6.44
N ARG A 227 -9.02 -15.29 6.17
CA ARG A 227 -8.32 -14.41 7.11
C ARG A 227 -7.33 -13.48 6.44
N VAL A 228 -7.11 -12.35 7.11
CA VAL A 228 -6.00 -11.42 6.83
C VAL A 228 -5.19 -11.26 8.11
N GLU A 229 -3.87 -11.35 7.98
CA GLU A 229 -2.92 -11.19 9.09
C GLU A 229 -1.84 -10.19 8.67
N THR A 230 -1.49 -9.26 9.55
CA THR A 230 -0.49 -8.21 9.28
C THR A 230 0.67 -8.33 10.25
N TYR A 231 1.86 -7.90 9.83
CA TYR A 231 3.09 -7.97 10.62
C TYR A 231 4.05 -6.84 10.27
#